data_AF-X0ZME8-F1
#
_entry.id   AF-X0ZME8-F1
#
_cell.length_a   1.000
_cell.length_b   1.000
_cell.length_c   1.000
_cell.angle_alpha   90.00
_cell.angle_beta   90.00
_cell.angle_gamma   90.00
#
_symmetry.space_group_name_H-M   'P 1'
#
loop_
_entity.id
_entity.type
_entity.pdbx_description
1 polymer ?
#
loop_
_entity_poly.entity_id
_entity_poly.type
_entity_poly.pdbx_seq_one_letter_code
_entity_poly.pdbx_strand_id
1 'polypeptide(L)'
;MVKTVYVPQWIEEREAAHMEEVSNQFAMLKYALDIQSIVDESTAMSATITLGNKEIPFFDLGRTFGTLSIIEDSCTMTIKNNTMSNSYSTDAIKYSSRNLYFVDQSYVYEAGSLILSQYPSSILYGKPSFFVTEFGKNLSFTFVNISGIGKTSISGYGNYPVYLTVINPGNQYIEINNVTNITITTNYVDAWYLALNSTLMQLVSGFEYKGDEVSRVGYNITSDGDRVTLEFIDNASGDYVNFFIREVNISAQMAFGLI
;
A
#
# COMPACT_ATOMS: atom_id res chain seq x y z
N MET A 1 -6.04 -44.25 -10.22
CA MET A 1 -5.01 -43.98 -11.24
C MET A 1 -4.52 -42.55 -11.01
N VAL A 2 -3.37 -42.38 -10.35
CA VAL A 2 -2.79 -41.06 -10.07
C VAL A 2 -1.98 -40.66 -11.30
N LYS A 3 -2.38 -39.58 -12.00
CA LYS A 3 -1.55 -38.98 -13.05
C LYS A 3 -0.48 -38.14 -12.35
N THR A 4 0.72 -38.68 -12.18
CA THR A 4 1.91 -37.89 -11.86
C THR A 4 2.32 -37.14 -13.12
N VAL A 5 1.95 -35.86 -13.21
CA VAL A 5 2.45 -34.95 -14.25
C VAL A 5 3.82 -34.49 -13.79
N TYR A 6 4.87 -34.83 -14.56
CA TYR A 6 6.21 -34.32 -14.31
C TYR A 6 6.23 -32.83 -14.69
N VAL A 7 6.32 -31.96 -13.69
CA VAL A 7 6.55 -30.53 -13.90
C VAL A 7 8.06 -30.32 -13.93
N PRO A 8 8.62 -29.84 -15.04
CA PRO A 8 10.03 -29.50 -15.07
C PRO A 8 10.33 -28.30 -14.14
N GLN A 9 11.40 -28.42 -13.35
CA GLN A 9 11.86 -27.38 -12.43
C GLN A 9 12.05 -26.00 -13.10
N TRP A 10 12.42 -25.98 -14.39
CA TRP A 10 12.60 -24.74 -15.15
C TRP A 10 11.31 -23.93 -15.36
N ILE A 11 10.11 -24.52 -15.21
CA ILE A 11 8.84 -23.77 -15.31
C ILE A 11 8.61 -22.96 -14.04
N GLU A 12 8.77 -23.60 -12.88
CA GLU A 12 8.68 -22.93 -11.57
C GLU A 12 9.72 -21.82 -11.46
N GLU A 13 10.97 -22.08 -11.86
CA GLU A 13 12.04 -21.06 -11.89
C GLU A 13 11.69 -19.86 -12.79
N ARG A 14 10.99 -20.09 -13.90
CA ARG A 14 10.54 -19.00 -14.79
C ARG A 14 9.40 -18.18 -14.19
N GLU A 15 8.42 -18.82 -13.55
CA GLU A 15 7.36 -18.10 -12.85
C GLU A 15 7.93 -17.30 -11.67
N ALA A 16 8.88 -17.87 -10.91
CA ALA A 16 9.58 -17.19 -9.84
C ALA A 16 10.38 -15.96 -10.34
N ALA A 17 11.15 -16.12 -11.41
CA ALA A 17 11.92 -15.02 -12.01
C ALA A 17 11.01 -13.90 -12.55
N HIS A 18 9.88 -14.26 -13.15
CA HIS A 18 8.87 -13.29 -13.58
C HIS A 18 8.31 -12.50 -12.38
N MET A 19 8.03 -13.19 -11.27
CA MET A 19 7.54 -12.52 -10.07
C MET A 19 8.58 -11.62 -9.40
N GLU A 20 9.87 -11.94 -9.51
CA GLU A 20 10.96 -11.07 -9.07
C GLU A 20 11.03 -9.80 -9.92
N GLU A 21 10.87 -9.92 -11.24
CA GLU A 21 10.79 -8.77 -12.15
C GLU A 21 9.63 -7.84 -11.78
N VAL A 22 8.43 -8.41 -11.59
CA VAL A 22 7.25 -7.62 -11.19
C VAL A 22 7.44 -6.99 -9.82
N SER A 23 8.06 -7.69 -8.87
CA SER A 23 8.37 -7.13 -7.55
C SER A 23 9.23 -5.88 -7.66
N ASN A 24 10.27 -5.93 -8.49
CA ASN A 24 11.17 -4.81 -8.71
C ASN A 24 10.46 -3.64 -9.39
N GLN A 25 9.59 -3.94 -10.36
CA GLN A 25 8.77 -2.91 -11.04
C GLN A 25 7.80 -2.21 -10.08
N PHE A 26 7.17 -2.94 -9.16
CA PHE A 26 6.32 -2.33 -8.13
C PHE A 26 7.11 -1.54 -7.09
N ALA A 27 8.33 -1.97 -6.74
CA ALA A 27 9.22 -1.19 -5.90
C ALA A 27 9.61 0.14 -6.58
N MET A 28 9.90 0.11 -7.88
CA MET A 28 10.16 1.31 -8.68
C MET A 28 8.92 2.20 -8.81
N LEU A 29 7.73 1.63 -8.98
CA LEU A 29 6.45 2.34 -8.98
C LEU A 29 6.26 3.09 -7.66
N LYS A 30 6.43 2.40 -6.52
CA LYS A 30 6.36 3.02 -5.20
C LYS A 30 7.37 4.15 -5.06
N TYR A 31 8.63 3.92 -5.45
CA TYR A 31 9.66 4.95 -5.40
C TYR A 31 9.27 6.20 -6.21
N ALA A 32 8.76 6.02 -7.43
CA ALA A 32 8.30 7.12 -8.27
C ALA A 32 7.16 7.90 -7.59
N LEU A 33 6.18 7.21 -7.02
CA LEU A 33 5.06 7.82 -6.32
C LEU A 33 5.49 8.55 -5.03
N ASP A 34 6.42 7.96 -4.27
CA ASP A 34 6.97 8.59 -3.07
C ASP A 34 7.72 9.88 -3.43
N ILE A 35 8.55 9.88 -4.48
CA ILE A 35 9.23 11.09 -4.97
C ILE A 35 8.23 12.12 -5.49
N GLN A 36 7.23 11.71 -6.29
CA GLN A 36 6.17 12.62 -6.74
C GLN A 36 5.40 13.23 -5.57
N SER A 37 5.15 12.46 -4.50
CA SER A 37 4.48 12.97 -3.30
C SER A 37 5.31 14.02 -2.58
N ILE A 38 6.64 13.94 -2.64
CA ILE A 38 7.55 14.90 -2.01
C ILE A 38 7.71 16.15 -2.87
N VAL A 39 7.97 15.97 -4.17
CA VAL A 39 8.16 17.07 -5.12
C VAL A 39 6.89 17.87 -5.29
N ASP A 40 5.75 17.18 -5.38
CA ASP A 40 4.42 17.76 -5.47
C ASP A 40 4.31 18.81 -6.58
N GLU A 41 4.71 18.40 -7.78
CA GLU A 41 4.55 19.18 -9.01
C GLU A 41 3.78 18.35 -10.03
N SER A 42 3.08 19.00 -10.96
CA SER A 42 2.26 18.38 -12.02
C SER A 42 3.06 17.64 -13.11
N THR A 43 4.16 16.99 -12.73
CA THR A 43 4.99 16.21 -13.64
C THR A 43 4.42 14.80 -13.81
N ALA A 44 4.37 14.33 -15.05
CA ALA A 44 4.00 12.96 -15.36
C ALA A 44 5.23 12.04 -15.22
N MET A 45 5.07 10.97 -14.46
CA MET A 45 6.02 9.84 -14.43
C MET A 45 5.38 8.62 -15.06
N SER A 46 6.21 7.71 -15.56
CA SER A 46 5.76 6.45 -16.14
C SER A 46 6.47 5.30 -15.44
N ALA A 47 5.70 4.32 -14.97
CA ALA A 47 6.24 3.06 -14.48
C ALA A 47 5.80 1.94 -15.42
N THR A 48 6.69 1.01 -15.75
CA THR A 48 6.36 -0.11 -16.65
C THR A 48 6.15 -1.37 -15.82
N ILE A 49 5.09 -2.10 -16.13
CA ILE A 49 4.75 -3.38 -15.48
C ILE A 49 4.66 -4.47 -16.56
N THR A 50 5.41 -5.55 -16.36
CA THR A 50 5.40 -6.75 -17.21
C THR A 50 4.25 -7.65 -16.77
N LEU A 51 3.24 -7.86 -17.63
CA LEU A 51 2.10 -8.70 -17.23
C LEU A 51 2.45 -10.18 -17.23
N GLY A 52 3.28 -10.59 -18.18
CA GLY A 52 3.65 -11.96 -18.42
C GLY A 52 4.58 -12.05 -19.61
N ASN A 53 5.16 -13.21 -19.84
CA ASN A 53 6.13 -13.40 -20.92
C ASN A 53 5.51 -14.15 -22.10
N LYS A 54 5.85 -13.71 -23.31
CA LYS A 54 5.53 -14.43 -24.56
C LYS A 54 6.51 -15.59 -24.73
N GLU A 55 6.00 -16.67 -25.28
CA GLU A 55 6.61 -18.00 -25.34
C GLU A 55 8.04 -18.14 -25.89
N ILE A 56 8.67 -19.27 -25.52
CA ILE A 56 9.81 -19.87 -26.23
C ILE A 56 9.23 -20.80 -27.33
N PRO A 57 9.71 -20.75 -28.60
CA PRO A 57 9.01 -21.29 -29.78
C PRO A 57 8.65 -22.79 -29.86
N PHE A 58 8.80 -23.60 -28.82
CA PHE A 58 8.63 -25.06 -28.94
C PHE A 58 7.73 -25.72 -27.89
N PHE A 59 7.34 -25.00 -26.83
CA PHE A 59 6.46 -25.56 -25.81
C PHE A 59 5.42 -24.52 -25.41
N ASP A 60 4.14 -24.89 -25.53
CA ASP A 60 3.00 -24.13 -24.99
C ASP A 60 2.99 -24.13 -23.43
N LEU A 61 4.05 -24.66 -22.82
CA LEU A 61 4.27 -24.87 -21.39
C LEU A 61 5.17 -23.74 -20.87
N GLY A 62 4.61 -22.83 -20.08
CA GLY A 62 5.35 -21.72 -19.45
C GLY A 62 4.99 -20.32 -19.95
N ARG A 63 3.79 -20.13 -20.54
CA ARG A 63 3.19 -18.78 -20.65
C ARG A 63 2.77 -18.33 -19.26
N THR A 64 3.31 -17.21 -18.81
CA THR A 64 2.79 -16.49 -17.64
C THR A 64 1.78 -15.47 -18.11
N PHE A 65 0.65 -15.41 -17.42
CA PHE A 65 -0.37 -14.40 -17.65
C PHE A 65 -0.56 -13.62 -16.37
N GLY A 66 -0.63 -12.30 -16.49
CA GLY A 66 -0.92 -11.42 -15.37
C GLY A 66 -2.04 -10.47 -15.72
N THR A 67 -2.68 -9.98 -14.66
CA THR A 67 -3.70 -8.94 -14.74
C THR A 67 -3.22 -7.75 -13.94
N LEU A 68 -3.16 -6.59 -14.57
CA LEU A 68 -2.96 -5.31 -13.90
C LEU A 68 -4.28 -4.56 -13.92
N SER A 69 -4.68 -4.06 -12.76
CA SER A 69 -5.94 -3.35 -12.59
C SER A 69 -5.81 -2.21 -11.58
N ILE A 70 -6.58 -1.16 -11.79
CA ILE A 70 -6.86 -0.11 -10.82
C ILE A 70 -8.19 -0.47 -10.17
N ILE A 71 -8.17 -0.73 -8.88
CA ILE A 71 -9.33 -1.14 -8.08
C ILE A 71 -9.84 0.10 -7.36
N GLU A 72 -11.07 0.49 -7.68
CA GLU A 72 -11.74 1.62 -7.05
C GLU A 72 -12.03 1.34 -5.57
N ASP A 73 -11.91 2.38 -4.73
CA ASP A 73 -12.24 2.36 -3.30
C ASP A 73 -11.57 1.20 -2.52
N SER A 74 -10.33 0.84 -2.88
CA SER A 74 -9.61 -0.28 -2.26
C SER A 74 -9.26 -0.03 -0.79
N CYS A 75 -8.96 1.23 -0.44
CA CYS A 75 -8.56 1.59 0.91
C CYS A 75 -9.23 2.90 1.34
N THR A 76 -9.82 2.90 2.53
CA THR A 76 -10.41 4.10 3.15
C THR A 76 -9.84 4.29 4.55
N MET A 77 -9.24 5.45 4.81
CA MET A 77 -8.79 5.87 6.12
C MET A 77 -9.79 6.86 6.72
N THR A 78 -10.32 6.54 7.90
CA THR A 78 -11.19 7.41 8.69
C THR A 78 -10.48 7.81 9.96
N ILE A 79 -10.40 9.12 10.24
CA ILE A 79 -9.79 9.69 11.43
C ILE A 79 -10.88 10.40 12.21
N LYS A 80 -11.06 10.05 13.48
CA LYS A 80 -12.08 10.66 14.35
C LYS A 80 -11.45 11.35 15.53
N ASN A 81 -12.09 12.46 15.89
CA ASN A 81 -12.01 13.13 17.18
C ASN A 81 -13.43 13.11 17.78
N ASN A 82 -13.58 13.51 19.04
CA ASN A 82 -14.84 13.66 19.76
C ASN A 82 -15.90 14.50 19.01
N THR A 83 -15.49 15.42 18.13
CA THR A 83 -16.39 16.33 17.43
C THR A 83 -16.48 16.11 15.92
N MET A 84 -15.49 15.47 15.29
CA MET A 84 -15.37 15.39 13.83
C MET A 84 -14.89 14.02 13.36
N SER A 85 -15.23 13.69 12.12
CA SER A 85 -14.78 12.48 11.42
C SER A 85 -14.35 12.86 10.01
N ASN A 86 -13.08 12.69 9.69
CA ASN A 86 -12.50 12.94 8.38
C ASN A 86 -12.24 11.60 7.68
N SER A 87 -12.62 11.47 6.41
CA SER A 87 -12.44 10.24 5.62
C SER A 87 -11.67 10.52 4.33
N TYR A 88 -10.70 9.66 4.04
CA TYR A 88 -9.85 9.71 2.84
C TYR A 88 -9.93 8.35 2.16
N SER A 89 -10.35 8.29 0.90
CA SER A 89 -10.40 7.06 0.11
C SER A 89 -9.40 7.12 -1.04
N THR A 90 -8.96 5.95 -1.49
CA THR A 90 -8.04 5.80 -2.62
C THR A 90 -8.33 4.53 -3.39
N ASP A 91 -8.08 4.60 -4.70
CA ASP A 91 -7.96 3.41 -5.53
C ASP A 91 -6.63 2.69 -5.24
N ALA A 92 -6.51 1.44 -5.68
CA ALA A 92 -5.28 0.67 -5.61
C ALA A 92 -4.82 0.20 -6.98
N ILE A 93 -3.51 0.24 -7.24
CA ILE A 93 -2.91 -0.39 -8.41
C ILE A 93 -2.54 -1.82 -8.02
N LYS A 94 -3.22 -2.81 -8.59
CA LYS A 94 -3.03 -4.23 -8.32
C LYS A 94 -2.51 -4.97 -9.53
N TYR A 95 -1.40 -5.67 -9.36
CA TYR A 95 -1.02 -6.79 -10.21
C TYR A 95 -1.44 -8.11 -9.56
N SER A 96 -2.05 -9.00 -10.33
CA SER A 96 -2.34 -10.38 -9.94
C SER A 96 -1.64 -11.32 -10.90
N SER A 97 -0.83 -12.24 -10.36
CA SER A 97 -0.33 -13.36 -11.15
C SER A 97 -1.44 -14.36 -11.46
N ARG A 98 -1.14 -15.28 -12.38
CA ARG A 98 -1.88 -16.53 -12.58
C ARG A 98 -0.88 -17.69 -12.64
N ASN A 99 -0.04 -17.77 -11.62
CA ASN A 99 1.01 -18.77 -11.54
C ASN A 99 0.38 -20.14 -11.25
N LEU A 100 0.86 -21.18 -11.93
CA LEU A 100 0.37 -22.55 -11.75
C LEU A 100 1.39 -23.41 -10.99
N TYR A 101 2.66 -23.04 -11.03
CA TYR A 101 3.78 -23.84 -10.54
C TYR A 101 4.62 -23.11 -9.49
N PHE A 102 4.56 -21.78 -9.44
CA PHE A 102 5.07 -20.93 -8.38
C PHE A 102 3.92 -20.33 -7.55
N VAL A 103 4.27 -19.67 -6.44
CA VAL A 103 3.30 -19.00 -5.55
C VAL A 103 2.47 -18.00 -6.36
N ASP A 104 1.15 -18.16 -6.27
CA ASP A 104 0.20 -17.19 -6.81
C ASP A 104 0.09 -16.01 -5.84
N GLN A 105 0.56 -14.85 -6.27
CA GLN A 105 0.70 -13.67 -5.44
C GLN A 105 0.31 -12.40 -6.19
N SER A 106 -0.09 -11.39 -5.43
CA SER A 106 -0.50 -10.10 -5.96
C SER A 106 0.35 -9.00 -5.34
N TYR A 107 0.78 -8.04 -6.16
CA TYR A 107 1.40 -6.81 -5.69
C TYR A 107 0.37 -5.69 -5.77
N VAL A 108 0.17 -5.01 -4.66
CA VAL A 108 -0.88 -3.99 -4.53
C VAL A 108 -0.26 -2.74 -3.98
N TYR A 109 -0.41 -1.63 -4.68
CA TYR A 109 -0.06 -0.32 -4.17
C TYR A 109 -1.32 0.43 -3.76
N GLU A 110 -1.43 0.81 -2.47
CA GLU A 110 -2.57 1.57 -1.92
C GLU A 110 -2.12 2.53 -0.81
N ALA A 111 -2.66 3.74 -0.76
CA ALA A 111 -2.44 4.74 0.29
C ALA A 111 -0.95 4.97 0.67
N GLY A 112 -0.04 4.96 -0.32
CA GLY A 112 1.40 5.13 -0.11
C GLY A 112 2.15 3.84 0.25
N SER A 113 1.44 2.73 0.35
CA SER A 113 1.93 1.44 0.83
C SER A 113 2.03 0.43 -0.32
N LEU A 114 3.04 -0.44 -0.28
CA LEU A 114 3.20 -1.53 -1.25
C LEU A 114 3.02 -2.86 -0.51
N ILE A 115 2.01 -3.62 -0.90
CA ILE A 115 1.55 -4.83 -0.24
C ILE A 115 1.84 -6.02 -1.14
N LEU A 116 2.41 -7.07 -0.55
CA LEU A 116 2.48 -8.40 -1.13
C LEU A 116 1.35 -9.24 -0.51
N SER A 117 0.40 -9.63 -1.35
CA SER A 117 -0.73 -10.47 -0.97
C SER A 117 -0.53 -11.87 -1.53
N GLN A 118 -0.42 -12.87 -0.65
CA GLN A 118 -0.31 -14.28 -1.01
C GLN A 118 -1.20 -15.09 -0.08
N TYR A 119 -1.71 -16.24 -0.51
CA TYR A 119 -2.42 -17.12 0.42
C TYR A 119 -1.41 -17.71 1.42
N PRO A 120 -1.64 -17.64 2.76
CA PRO A 120 -2.88 -17.24 3.44
C PRO A 120 -2.90 -15.80 4.00
N SER A 121 -1.84 -15.00 3.86
CA SER A 121 -1.70 -13.70 4.54
C SER A 121 -1.03 -12.65 3.67
N SER A 122 -1.35 -11.37 3.91
CA SER A 122 -0.71 -10.24 3.24
C SER A 122 0.32 -9.53 4.14
N ILE A 123 1.39 -9.02 3.54
CA ILE A 123 2.42 -8.25 4.23
C ILE A 123 2.70 -6.93 3.52
N LEU A 124 3.11 -5.92 4.30
CA LEU A 124 3.61 -4.68 3.74
C LEU A 124 5.06 -4.87 3.26
N TYR A 125 5.21 -4.98 1.95
CA TYR A 125 6.51 -5.08 1.26
C TYR A 125 7.23 -3.72 1.20
N GLY A 126 6.49 -2.62 1.12
CA GLY A 126 6.99 -1.25 1.24
C GLY A 126 6.10 -0.43 2.16
N LYS A 127 6.69 0.13 3.23
CA LYS A 127 5.94 0.90 4.22
C LYS A 127 5.42 2.23 3.64
N PRO A 128 4.23 2.69 4.08
CA PRO A 128 3.78 4.04 3.81
C PRO A 128 4.62 5.06 4.58
N SER A 129 4.55 6.33 4.16
CA SER A 129 5.12 7.48 4.87
C SER A 129 4.29 7.83 6.12
N PHE A 130 4.11 6.85 7.00
CA PHE A 130 3.43 6.95 8.28
C PHE A 130 4.47 6.84 9.39
N PHE A 131 4.62 7.89 10.18
CA PHE A 131 5.66 7.96 11.21
C PHE A 131 5.22 8.80 12.40
N VAL A 132 5.94 8.60 13.50
CA VAL A 132 5.73 9.28 14.76
C VAL A 132 6.64 10.49 14.83
N THR A 133 6.09 11.64 15.18
CA THR A 133 6.80 12.92 15.35
C THR A 133 6.70 13.43 16.80
N GLU A 134 7.54 14.41 17.13
CA GLU A 134 7.61 15.07 18.44
C GLU A 134 7.61 14.11 19.64
N PHE A 135 8.75 13.48 19.92
CA PHE A 135 8.95 12.65 21.14
C PHE A 135 7.83 11.64 21.42
N GLY A 136 7.19 11.10 20.38
CA GLY A 136 6.13 10.10 20.56
C GLY A 136 4.73 10.65 20.81
N LYS A 137 4.46 11.93 20.51
CA LYS A 137 3.14 12.55 20.73
C LYS A 137 2.32 12.75 19.46
N ASN A 138 2.99 13.01 18.35
CA ASN A 138 2.32 13.35 17.10
C ASN A 138 2.46 12.22 16.08
N LEU A 139 1.47 12.10 15.22
CA LEU A 139 1.50 11.19 14.09
C LEU A 139 1.47 11.98 12.80
N SER A 140 2.28 11.56 11.84
CA SER A 140 2.34 12.20 10.53
C SER A 140 2.17 11.16 9.45
N PHE A 141 1.32 11.46 8.46
CA PHE A 141 1.03 10.57 7.36
C PHE A 141 0.84 11.32 6.04
N THR A 142 1.56 10.87 5.01
CA THR A 142 1.27 11.26 3.61
C THR A 142 0.34 10.22 3.00
N PHE A 143 -0.93 10.58 2.84
CA PHE A 143 -1.94 9.75 2.19
C PHE A 143 -1.84 9.97 0.67
N VAL A 144 -1.43 8.94 -0.07
CA VAL A 144 -1.39 9.00 -1.54
C VAL A 144 -2.73 8.51 -2.07
N ASN A 145 -3.54 9.43 -2.58
CA ASN A 145 -4.82 9.15 -3.22
C ASN A 145 -4.60 8.90 -4.71
N ILE A 146 -4.90 7.68 -5.15
CA ILE A 146 -4.85 7.28 -6.55
C ILE A 146 -6.25 7.33 -7.13
N SER A 147 -6.36 7.89 -8.32
CA SER A 147 -7.58 7.90 -9.13
C SER A 147 -7.30 7.30 -10.50
N GLY A 148 -8.04 6.25 -10.85
CA GLY A 148 -7.95 5.63 -12.18
C GLY A 148 -8.60 6.49 -13.27
N ILE A 149 -7.89 6.74 -14.37
CA ILE A 149 -8.46 7.42 -15.55
C ILE A 149 -8.43 6.50 -16.77
N GLY A 150 -9.60 6.31 -17.40
CA GLY A 150 -9.72 5.57 -18.65
C GLY A 150 -9.74 4.05 -18.45
N LYS A 151 -8.77 3.33 -19.01
CA LYS A 151 -8.70 1.87 -18.86
C LYS A 151 -8.15 1.52 -17.48
N THR A 152 -8.94 0.79 -16.70
CA THR A 152 -8.63 0.39 -15.33
C THR A 152 -8.26 -1.09 -15.21
N SER A 153 -8.25 -1.86 -16.31
CA SER A 153 -7.81 -3.26 -16.27
C SER A 153 -7.23 -3.71 -17.61
N ILE A 154 -6.09 -4.40 -17.55
CA ILE A 154 -5.43 -5.04 -18.66
C ILE A 154 -4.96 -6.42 -18.22
N SER A 155 -5.21 -7.44 -19.05
CA SER A 155 -4.70 -8.79 -18.85
C SER A 155 -3.97 -9.25 -20.09
N GLY A 156 -2.88 -10.00 -19.93
CA GLY A 156 -2.13 -10.54 -21.06
C GLY A 156 -0.67 -10.78 -20.73
N TYR A 157 0.18 -10.48 -21.72
CA TYR A 157 1.63 -10.59 -21.68
C TYR A 157 2.25 -9.33 -22.28
N GLY A 158 3.52 -9.07 -21.98
CA GLY A 158 4.25 -7.89 -22.43
C GLY A 158 4.24 -6.75 -21.42
N ASN A 159 4.79 -5.61 -21.85
CA ASN A 159 5.13 -4.49 -21.00
C ASN A 159 4.11 -3.38 -21.14
N TYR A 160 3.52 -2.96 -20.02
CA TYR A 160 2.48 -1.95 -19.99
C TYR A 160 2.92 -0.76 -19.15
N PRO A 161 3.03 0.44 -19.75
CA PRO A 161 3.25 1.66 -18.98
C PRO A 161 1.99 2.04 -18.20
N VAL A 162 2.19 2.48 -16.96
CA VAL A 162 1.24 3.21 -16.14
C VAL A 162 1.77 4.64 -16.01
N TYR A 163 1.02 5.60 -16.55
CA TYR A 163 1.31 7.02 -16.40
C TYR A 163 0.70 7.52 -15.10
N LEU A 164 1.52 8.22 -14.31
CA LEU A 164 1.22 8.76 -12.99
C LEU A 164 1.40 10.27 -13.04
N THR A 165 0.34 11.04 -12.83
CA THR A 165 0.40 12.51 -12.85
C THR A 165 -0.22 13.08 -11.58
N VAL A 166 0.53 13.91 -10.87
CA VAL A 166 0.02 14.63 -9.68
C VAL A 166 -1.04 15.64 -10.11
N ILE A 167 -2.19 15.58 -9.44
CA ILE A 167 -3.32 16.49 -9.64
C ILE A 167 -3.37 17.44 -8.45
N ASN A 168 -3.58 18.73 -8.73
CA ASN A 168 -3.69 19.78 -7.70
C ASN A 168 -2.51 19.77 -6.70
N PRO A 169 -1.28 20.02 -7.18
CA PRO A 169 -0.12 20.09 -6.30
C PRO A 169 -0.24 21.22 -5.27
N GLY A 170 0.50 21.10 -4.17
CA GLY A 170 0.60 22.12 -3.12
C GLY A 170 -0.27 21.85 -1.91
N ASN A 171 -0.80 20.63 -1.76
CA ASN A 171 -1.58 20.25 -0.59
C ASN A 171 -0.70 20.29 0.66
N GLN A 172 -1.14 21.04 1.66
CA GLN A 172 -0.45 21.18 2.95
C GLN A 172 -0.93 20.11 3.94
N TYR A 173 -0.12 19.89 4.98
CA TYR A 173 -0.55 19.08 6.11
C TYR A 173 -1.72 19.74 6.83
N ILE A 174 -2.76 18.94 7.07
CA ILE A 174 -3.89 19.28 7.91
C ILE A 174 -3.63 18.69 9.29
N GLU A 175 -3.67 19.52 10.31
CA GLU A 175 -3.59 19.08 11.70
C GLU A 175 -5.00 18.76 12.23
N ILE A 176 -5.16 17.52 12.68
CA ILE A 176 -6.34 17.06 13.39
C ILE A 176 -5.92 16.89 14.86
N ASN A 177 -6.39 17.80 15.70
CA ASN A 177 -6.14 17.77 17.14
C ASN A 177 -6.96 16.66 17.80
N ASN A 178 -6.48 16.15 18.94
CA ASN A 178 -7.20 15.23 19.83
C ASN A 178 -7.83 14.02 19.11
N VAL A 179 -7.05 13.29 18.33
CA VAL A 179 -7.54 12.10 17.63
C VAL A 179 -7.83 10.99 18.63
N THR A 180 -9.04 10.44 18.57
CA THR A 180 -9.51 9.34 19.44
C THR A 180 -9.38 8.00 18.77
N ASN A 181 -9.70 7.91 17.47
CA ASN A 181 -9.46 6.70 16.70
C ASN A 181 -9.09 6.97 15.25
N ILE A 182 -8.34 6.03 14.69
CA ILE A 182 -7.98 5.95 13.28
C ILE A 182 -8.42 4.56 12.81
N THR A 183 -9.24 4.50 11.77
CA THR A 183 -9.71 3.25 11.18
C THR A 183 -9.29 3.19 9.72
N ILE A 184 -8.60 2.12 9.34
CA ILE A 184 -8.26 1.81 7.94
C ILE A 184 -9.14 0.65 7.51
N THR A 185 -9.99 0.85 6.51
CA THR A 185 -10.79 -0.19 5.86
C THR A 185 -10.08 -0.61 4.58
N THR A 186 -9.70 -1.87 4.47
CA THR A 186 -8.91 -2.45 3.36
C THR A 186 -9.07 -3.98 3.33
N ASN A 187 -8.90 -4.58 2.16
CA ASN A 187 -8.85 -6.05 2.03
C ASN A 187 -7.53 -6.66 2.58
N TYR A 188 -6.54 -5.83 2.91
CA TYR A 188 -5.20 -6.26 3.34
C TYR A 188 -4.94 -5.95 4.82
N VAL A 189 -5.91 -6.30 5.67
CA VAL A 189 -5.95 -5.99 7.12
C VAL A 189 -4.68 -6.44 7.85
N ASP A 190 -4.22 -7.66 7.60
CA ASP A 190 -3.02 -8.22 8.25
C ASP A 190 -1.78 -7.34 8.02
N ALA A 191 -1.61 -6.86 6.79
CA ALA A 191 -0.47 -6.07 6.39
C ALA A 191 -0.45 -4.73 7.15
N TRP A 192 -1.58 -4.03 7.16
CA TRP A 192 -1.74 -2.75 7.86
C TRP A 192 -1.66 -2.89 9.38
N TYR A 193 -2.27 -3.93 9.94
CA TYR A 193 -2.20 -4.21 11.38
C TYR A 193 -0.75 -4.37 11.85
N LEU A 194 0.02 -5.21 11.16
CA LEU A 194 1.43 -5.45 11.50
C LEU A 194 2.27 -4.17 11.36
N ALA A 195 2.06 -3.40 10.30
CA ALA A 195 2.82 -2.17 10.08
C ALA A 195 2.50 -1.09 11.12
N LEU A 196 1.23 -0.83 11.38
CA LEU A 196 0.81 0.14 12.39
C LEU A 196 1.35 -0.25 13.77
N ASN A 197 1.17 -1.51 14.17
CA ASN A 197 1.71 -1.99 15.44
C ASN A 197 3.23 -1.75 15.55
N SER A 198 3.98 -2.06 14.48
CA SER A 198 5.44 -1.83 14.45
C SER A 198 5.83 -0.35 14.55
N THR A 199 5.07 0.55 13.93
CA THR A 199 5.36 1.99 13.95
C THR A 199 4.98 2.61 15.28
N LEU A 200 3.85 2.20 15.86
CA LEU A 200 3.35 2.72 17.13
C LEU A 200 4.14 2.24 18.34
N MET A 201 4.89 1.13 18.23
CA MET A 201 5.90 0.78 19.25
C MET A 201 6.89 1.93 19.49
N GLN A 202 7.15 2.79 18.49
CA GLN A 202 8.01 3.97 18.64
C GLN A 202 7.36 5.05 19.52
N LEU A 203 6.03 5.22 19.47
CA LEU A 203 5.30 6.12 20.39
C LEU A 203 5.60 5.74 21.84
N VAL A 204 5.63 4.45 22.15
CA VAL A 204 5.84 3.95 23.53
C VAL A 204 7.27 4.21 24.04
N SER A 205 8.24 4.37 23.14
CA SER A 205 9.65 4.55 23.48
C SER A 205 10.12 6.01 23.57
N GLY A 206 9.29 6.98 23.17
CA GLY A 206 9.69 8.39 23.01
C GLY A 206 9.71 9.26 24.27
N PHE A 207 9.47 8.71 25.46
CA PHE A 207 9.09 9.52 26.64
C PHE A 207 10.25 10.11 27.45
N GLU A 208 10.08 11.37 27.87
CA GLU A 208 10.82 12.02 28.96
C GLU A 208 10.16 11.77 30.33
N TYR A 209 10.97 11.55 31.36
CA TYR A 209 10.54 11.53 32.75
C TYR A 209 10.24 12.96 33.21
N LYS A 210 8.98 13.30 33.48
CA LYS A 210 8.62 14.47 34.30
C LYS A 210 8.33 14.04 35.74
N GLY A 211 9.38 13.76 36.50
CA GLY A 211 9.27 13.22 37.86
C GLY A 211 8.94 11.72 37.87
N ASP A 212 8.17 11.25 38.88
CA ASP A 212 7.80 9.84 39.09
C ASP A 212 6.61 9.37 38.21
N GLU A 213 6.00 10.25 37.42
CA GLU A 213 4.85 9.90 36.56
C GLU A 213 5.26 9.78 35.08
N VAL A 214 5.10 8.58 34.54
CA VAL A 214 5.25 8.31 33.10
C VAL A 214 3.91 8.62 32.42
N SER A 215 3.80 9.75 31.71
CA SER A 215 2.63 10.03 30.87
C SER A 215 2.71 9.17 29.60
N ARG A 216 2.08 7.99 29.62
CA ARG A 216 2.08 7.03 28.50
C ARG A 216 0.81 7.24 27.70
N VAL A 217 0.86 7.75 26.48
CA VAL A 217 -0.34 7.69 25.62
C VAL A 217 -0.58 6.22 25.27
N GLY A 218 -1.60 5.63 25.90
CA GLY A 218 -1.99 4.27 25.62
C GLY A 218 -2.64 4.19 24.25
N TYR A 219 -2.45 3.07 23.56
CA TYR A 219 -3.21 2.76 22.37
C TYR A 219 -3.63 1.30 22.39
N ASN A 220 -4.73 1.01 21.70
CA ASN A 220 -5.16 -0.34 21.42
C ASN A 220 -5.34 -0.48 19.91
N ILE A 221 -4.83 -1.56 19.33
CA ILE A 221 -4.99 -1.87 17.92
C ILE A 221 -5.80 -3.14 17.78
N THR A 222 -6.87 -3.09 17.00
CA THR A 222 -7.77 -4.21 16.76
C THR A 222 -7.99 -4.38 15.27
N SER A 223 -8.04 -5.63 14.82
CA SER A 223 -8.45 -5.99 13.46
C SER A 223 -9.80 -6.69 13.52
N ASP A 224 -10.80 -6.17 12.79
CA ASP A 224 -12.12 -6.78 12.67
C ASP A 224 -12.57 -6.77 11.21
N GLY A 225 -12.81 -7.95 10.64
CA GLY A 225 -13.22 -8.11 9.24
C GLY A 225 -12.25 -7.46 8.25
N ASP A 226 -12.71 -6.39 7.60
CA ASP A 226 -12.01 -5.58 6.61
C ASP A 226 -11.39 -4.30 7.22
N ARG A 227 -11.28 -4.20 8.55
CA ARG A 227 -10.89 -2.96 9.24
C ARG A 227 -9.76 -3.19 10.22
N VAL A 228 -8.83 -2.25 10.24
CA VAL A 228 -7.85 -2.07 11.31
C VAL A 228 -8.20 -0.77 12.04
N THR A 229 -8.50 -0.87 13.33
CA THR A 229 -8.80 0.29 14.18
C THR A 229 -7.71 0.48 15.21
N LEU A 230 -7.20 1.70 15.27
CA LEU A 230 -6.31 2.21 16.29
C LEU A 230 -7.10 3.15 17.18
N GLU A 231 -7.24 2.79 18.45
CA GLU A 231 -7.90 3.61 19.47
C GLU A 231 -6.85 4.16 20.42
N PHE A 232 -6.87 5.48 20.64
CA PHE A 232 -6.02 6.14 21.62
C PHE A 232 -6.75 6.23 22.95
N ILE A 233 -6.04 5.92 24.02
CA ILE A 233 -6.57 5.94 25.39
C ILE A 233 -6.28 7.32 25.97
N ASP A 234 -7.35 8.03 26.32
CA ASP A 234 -7.25 9.35 26.95
C ASP A 234 -6.51 9.24 28.29
N ASN A 235 -5.45 10.02 28.44
CA ASN A 235 -4.73 10.14 29.70
C ASN A 235 -5.37 11.21 30.59
N ALA A 236 -5.47 10.93 31.88
CA ALA A 236 -5.89 11.90 32.91
C ALA A 236 -5.00 13.17 32.94
N SER A 237 -3.80 13.10 32.38
CA SER A 237 -2.83 14.20 32.25
C SER A 237 -3.14 15.18 31.11
N GLY A 238 -4.12 14.90 30.24
CA GLY A 238 -4.50 15.75 29.12
C GLY A 238 -3.53 15.75 27.92
N ASP A 239 -2.66 14.73 27.83
CA ASP A 239 -1.82 14.49 26.66
C ASP A 239 -2.63 13.75 25.58
N TYR A 240 -2.93 14.43 24.48
CA TYR A 240 -3.67 13.89 23.33
C TYR A 240 -2.76 13.72 22.11
N VAL A 241 -3.13 12.79 21.22
CA VAL A 241 -2.42 12.59 19.94
C VAL A 241 -2.95 13.56 18.90
N ASN A 242 -2.04 14.35 18.32
CA ASN A 242 -2.34 15.13 17.13
C ASN A 242 -1.94 14.34 15.87
N PHE A 243 -2.77 14.42 14.83
CA PHE A 243 -2.54 13.75 13.57
C PHE A 243 -2.37 14.76 12.44
N PHE A 244 -1.21 14.73 11.79
CA PHE A 244 -0.88 15.55 10.64
C PHE A 244 -1.03 14.69 9.40
N ILE A 245 -2.04 15.00 8.57
CA ILE A 245 -2.25 14.29 7.31
C ILE A 245 -2.03 15.21 6.13
N ARG A 246 -1.32 14.73 5.12
CA ARG A 246 -1.22 15.38 3.82
C ARG A 246 -1.71 14.44 2.75
N GLU A 247 -2.73 14.87 2.01
CA GLU A 247 -3.26 14.12 0.88
C GLU A 247 -2.54 14.55 -0.41
N VAL A 248 -1.98 13.59 -1.15
CA VAL A 248 -1.41 13.81 -2.48
C VAL A 248 -2.26 13.07 -3.49
N ASN A 249 -2.87 13.82 -4.41
CA ASN A 249 -3.75 13.26 -5.43
C ASN A 249 -2.95 12.92 -6.69
N ILE A 250 -3.06 11.68 -7.14
CA ILE A 250 -2.35 11.17 -8.31
C ILE A 250 -3.36 10.50 -9.24
N SER A 251 -3.34 10.91 -10.50
CA SER A 251 -4.04 10.21 -11.58
C SER A 251 -3.17 9.08 -12.10
N ALA A 252 -3.76 7.89 -12.21
CA ALA A 252 -3.14 6.72 -12.81
C ALA A 252 -3.87 6.37 -14.11
N GLN A 253 -3.12 6.29 -15.21
CA GLN A 253 -3.65 5.90 -16.51
C GLN A 253 -2.83 4.74 -17.09
N MET A 254 -3.52 3.66 -17.46
CA MET A 254 -2.90 2.53 -18.13
C MET A 254 -2.77 2.80 -19.63
N ALA A 255 -1.55 2.73 -20.16
CA ALA A 255 -1.28 2.91 -21.58
C ALA A 255 -1.50 1.61 -22.37
N PHE A 256 -1.56 1.73 -23.70
CA PHE A 256 -1.50 0.58 -24.58
C PHE A 256 -0.12 -0.07 -24.49
N GLY A 257 -0.07 -1.41 -24.44
CA GLY A 257 1.17 -2.16 -24.27
C GLY A 257 2.15 -1.92 -25.41
N LEU A 258 3.43 -1.88 -25.06
CA LEU A 258 4.52 -1.91 -26.03
C LEU A 258 4.65 -3.37 -26.49
N ILE A 259 4.26 -3.65 -27.73
CA ILE A 259 4.34 -4.98 -28.36
C ILE A 259 5.77 -5.25 -28.80
#